data_AF-A0A9D7U453-F1
#
_entry.id   AF-A0A9D7U453-F1
#
_cell.length_a   1.000
_cell.length_b   1.000
_cell.length_c   1.000
_cell.angle_alpha   90.00
_cell.angle_beta   90.00
_cell.angle_gamma   90.00
#
_symmetry.space_group_name_H-M   'P 1'
#
loop_
_entity.id
_entity.type
_entity.pdbx_description
1 polymer ?
#
loop_
_entity_poly.entity_id
_entity_poly.type
_entity_poly.pdbx_seq_one_letter_code
_entity_poly.pdbx_strand_id
1 'polypeptide(L)' 'MVFNHADVCIAISPMVESRLRKLKVKSRIFRLDNPIDFSKWRPESDYREKGRNMLGILPHKKVILGVGQLQKRKGVEDF' A
#
# COMPACT_ATOMS: atom_id res chain seq x y z
N MET A 1 14.50 18.57 15.92
CA MET A 1 13.78 17.41 15.35
C MET A 1 14.41 17.12 14.00
N VAL A 2 14.79 15.87 13.71
CA VAL A 2 15.60 15.51 12.53
C VAL A 2 15.05 16.09 11.21
N PHE A 3 13.73 16.16 11.09
CA PHE A 3 13.01 16.69 9.93
C PHE A 3 13.35 18.15 9.58
N ASN A 4 13.67 18.98 10.57
CA ASN A 4 13.94 20.41 10.37
C ASN A 4 15.33 20.72 9.80
N HIS A 5 16.17 19.69 9.60
CA HIS A 5 17.47 19.82 8.95
C HIS A 5 17.40 19.57 7.43
N ALA A 6 16.26 19.10 6.92
CA ALA A 6 16.04 18.89 5.50
C ALA A 6 15.36 20.11 4.86
N ASP A 7 15.66 20.40 3.59
CA ASP A 7 14.95 21.44 2.84
C ASP A 7 13.47 21.07 2.61
N VAL A 8 13.23 19.78 2.34
CA VAL A 8 11.90 19.22 2.07
C VAL A 8 11.71 17.91 2.83
N CYS A 9 10.54 17.74 3.43
CA CYS A 9 10.07 16.50 4.03
C CYS A 9 8.97 15.89 3.15
N ILE A 10 9.21 14.69 2.63
CA ILE A 10 8.22 13.97 1.82
C ILE A 10 7.30 13.17 2.72
N ALA A 11 5.99 13.44 2.64
CA ALA A 11 4.95 12.67 3.28
C ALA A 11 4.37 11.63 2.31
N ILE A 12 4.42 10.36 2.67
CA ILE A 12 3.95 9.23 1.83
C ILE A 12 2.45 8.94 1.94
N SER A 13 1.73 9.71 2.75
CA SER A 13 0.28 9.61 2.92
C SER A 13 -0.27 10.85 3.63
N PRO A 14 -1.59 11.10 3.55
CA PRO A 14 -2.25 12.18 4.31
C PRO A 14 -2.05 12.07 5.83
N MET A 15 -2.00 10.84 6.37
CA MET A 15 -1.78 10.60 7.79
C MET A 15 -0.37 11.05 8.22
N VAL A 16 0.65 10.72 7.43
CA VAL A 16 2.05 11.12 7.73
C VAL A 16 2.18 12.64 7.65
N GLU A 17 1.59 13.28 6.63
CA GLU A 17 1.56 14.73 6.50
C GLU A 17 0.93 15.40 7.74
N SER A 18 -0.25 14.92 8.17
CA SER A 18 -0.94 15.42 9.36
C SER A 18 -0.07 15.31 10.61
N ARG A 19 0.64 14.18 10.78
CA ARG A 19 1.55 13.98 11.93
C ARG A 19 2.73 14.95 11.89
N LEU A 20 3.36 15.15 10.75
CA LEU A 20 4.47 16.12 10.61
C LEU A 20 4.02 17.55 10.95
N ARG A 21 2.82 17.94 10.51
CA ARG A 21 2.22 19.25 10.86
C ARG A 21 1.92 19.37 12.36
N LYS A 22 1.35 18.34 12.98
CA LYS A 22 1.11 18.30 14.44
C LYS A 22 2.40 18.38 15.25
N LEU A 23 3.49 17.80 14.74
CA LEU A 23 4.83 17.90 15.32
C LEU A 23 5.51 19.25 15.08
N LYS A 24 4.84 20.20 14.41
CA LYS A 24 5.35 21.54 14.10
C LYS A 24 6.68 21.49 13.32
N VAL A 25 6.82 20.53 12.40
CA VAL A 25 7.93 20.50 11.44
C VAL A 25 7.89 21.79 10.61
N LYS A 26 9.04 22.47 10.53
CA LYS A 26 9.22 23.77 9.87
C LYS A 26 9.64 23.64 8.41
N SER A 27 10.34 22.56 8.06
CA SER A 27 10.72 22.28 6.69
C SER A 27 9.50 22.14 5.79
N ARG A 28 9.68 22.44 4.50
CA ARG A 28 8.59 22.34 3.52
C ARG A 28 8.10 20.89 3.46
N ILE A 29 6.83 20.66 3.77
CA ILE A 29 6.22 19.33 3.66
C ILE A 29 5.59 19.20 2.27
N PHE A 30 5.97 18.16 1.53
CA PHE A 30 5.39 17.83 0.23
C PHE A 30 4.83 16.41 0.27
N ARG A 31 3.60 16.21 -0.20
CA ARG A 31 3.01 14.87 -0.26
C ARG A 31 3.33 14.21 -1.59
N LEU A 32 3.95 13.03 -1.53
CA LEU A 32 4.22 12.18 -2.68
C LEU A 32 3.94 10.73 -2.28
N ASP A 33 2.83 10.19 -2.79
CA ASP A 33 2.42 8.82 -2.52
C ASP A 33 3.17 7.83 -3.43
N ASN A 34 3.19 6.56 -3.06
CA ASN A 34 3.80 5.53 -3.91
C ASN A 34 2.96 5.33 -5.18
N PRO A 35 3.56 5.44 -6.38
CA PRO A 35 2.83 5.23 -7.63
C PRO A 35 2.53 3.76 -7.87
N ILE A 36 1.53 3.49 -8.71
CA ILE A 36 1.23 2.18 -9.28
C ILE A 36 1.40 2.26 -10.79
N ASP A 37 2.10 1.30 -11.37
CA ASP A 37 2.27 1.17 -12.82
C ASP A 37 1.04 0.49 -13.44
N PHE A 38 0.15 1.29 -14.03
CA PHE A 38 -1.07 0.80 -14.68
C PHE A 38 -0.81 -0.05 -15.93
N SER A 39 0.38 -0.01 -16.53
CA SER A 39 0.73 -0.91 -17.63
C SER A 39 0.85 -2.36 -17.15
N LYS A 40 1.20 -2.55 -15.88
CA LYS A 40 1.37 -3.87 -15.23
C LYS A 40 0.21 -4.24 -14.32
N TRP A 41 -0.36 -3.28 -13.61
CA TRP A 41 -1.46 -3.49 -12.68
C TRP A 41 -2.81 -3.19 -13.35
N ARG A 42 -3.28 -4.18 -14.12
CA ARG A 42 -4.58 -4.13 -14.79
C ARG A 42 -5.29 -5.49 -14.74
N PRO A 43 -6.62 -5.53 -14.83
CA PRO A 43 -7.35 -6.79 -14.91
C PRO A 43 -7.02 -7.54 -16.21
N GLU A 44 -6.68 -8.83 -16.10
CA GLU A 44 -6.52 -9.73 -17.23
C GLU A 44 -7.20 -11.07 -16.93
N SER A 45 -8.25 -11.39 -17.69
CA SER A 45 -9.09 -12.58 -17.47
C SER A 45 -8.30 -13.88 -17.53
N ASP A 46 -7.37 -13.98 -18.47
CA ASP A 46 -6.61 -15.19 -18.73
C ASP A 46 -5.69 -15.52 -17.55
N TYR A 47 -5.07 -14.52 -16.94
CA TYR A 47 -4.25 -14.71 -15.75
C TYR A 47 -5.08 -15.05 -14.51
N ARG A 48 -6.33 -14.56 -14.42
CA ARG A 48 -7.24 -14.94 -13.34
C ARG A 48 -7.60 -16.43 -13.43
N GLU A 49 -7.94 -16.93 -14.62
CA GLU A 49 -8.27 -18.34 -14.83
C GLU A 49 -7.04 -19.23 -14.59
N LYS A 50 -5.89 -18.88 -15.19
CA LYS A 50 -4.62 -19.59 -14.98
C LYS A 50 -4.25 -19.67 -13.49
N GLY A 51 -4.33 -18.56 -12.77
CA GLY A 51 -4.02 -18.53 -11.33
C GLY A 51 -4.97 -19.40 -10.51
N ARG A 52 -6.27 -19.43 -10.83
CA ARG A 52 -7.24 -20.33 -10.19
C ARG A 52 -6.94 -21.79 -10.45
N ASN A 53 -6.63 -22.14 -11.70
CA ASN A 53 -6.29 -23.51 -12.10
C ASN A 53 -5.01 -23.99 -11.39
N MET A 54 -3.98 -23.14 -11.30
CA MET A 54 -2.73 -23.44 -10.58
C MET A 54 -2.98 -23.73 -9.09
N LEU A 55 -3.96 -23.07 -8.48
CA LEU A 55 -4.30 -23.23 -7.07
C LEU A 55 -5.44 -24.24 -6.82
N GLY A 56 -5.96 -24.90 -7.88
CA GLY A 56 -7.07 -25.84 -7.78
C GLY A 56 -8.41 -25.22 -7.35
N ILE A 57 -8.62 -23.92 -7.59
CA ILE A 57 -9.81 -23.18 -7.14
C ILE A 57 -10.89 -23.20 -8.23
N LEU A 58 -12.08 -23.70 -7.92
CA LEU A 58 -13.21 -23.72 -8.87
C LEU A 58 -13.64 -22.29 -9.29
N PRO A 59 -14.14 -22.08 -10.53
CA PRO A 59 -14.44 -20.75 -11.07
C PRO A 59 -15.39 -19.90 -10.22
N HIS A 60 -16.39 -20.53 -9.61
CA HIS A 60 -17.46 -19.88 -8.84
C HIS A 60 -17.12 -19.68 -7.35
N LYS A 61 -15.95 -20.17 -6.88
CA LYS A 61 -15.58 -20.03 -5.47
C LYS A 61 -15.12 -18.61 -5.18
N LYS A 62 -15.65 -18.07 -4.08
CA LYS A 62 -15.20 -16.80 -3.49
C LYS A 62 -13.75 -16.96 -3.05
N VAL A 63 -12.92 -15.98 -3.40
CA VAL A 63 -11.52 -15.92 -3.01
C VAL A 63 -11.30 -14.59 -2.30
N ILE A 64 -10.69 -14.65 -1.12
CA ILE A 64 -10.23 -13.48 -0.36
C ILE A 64 -8.71 -13.55 -0.38
N LEU A 65 -8.06 -12.45 -0.73
CA LEU A 65 -6.60 -12.39 -0.83
C LEU A 65 -6.06 -11.32 0.13
N GLY A 66 -5.31 -11.76 1.14
CA GLY A 66 -4.50 -10.88 1.97
C GLY A 66 -3.08 -10.82 1.42
N VAL A 67 -2.62 -9.65 0.97
CA VAL A 67 -1.26 -9.45 0.44
C VAL A 67 -0.48 -8.54 1.37
N GLY A 68 0.54 -9.09 2.03
CA GLY A 68 1.42 -8.33 2.92
C GLY A 68 2.38 -9.24 3.68
N GLN A 69 3.36 -8.63 4.34
CA GLN A 69 4.22 -9.35 5.28
C GLN A 69 3.40 -9.88 6.46
N LEU A 70 3.70 -11.09 6.92
CA LEU A 70 3.08 -11.70 8.10
C LEU A 70 3.57 -10.99 9.36
N GLN A 71 2.82 -9.98 9.79
CA GLN A 71 3.10 -9.14 10.96
C GLN A 71 1.79 -8.79 11.66
N LYS A 72 1.74 -8.86 13.01
CA LYS A 72 0.53 -8.57 13.81
C LYS A 72 -0.18 -7.26 13.43
N ARG A 73 0.58 -6.19 13.19
CA ARG A 73 0.03 -4.88 12.78
C ARG A 73 -0.75 -4.89 11.45
N LYS A 74 -0.68 -5.99 10.68
CA LYS A 74 -1.40 -6.18 9.42
C LYS A 74 -2.73 -6.91 9.61
N GLY A 75 -3.06 -7.35 10.84
CA GLY A 75 -4.33 -7.95 11.20
C GLY A 75 -4.59 -9.27 10.48
N VAL A 76 -3.54 -10.05 10.17
CA VAL A 76 -3.69 -11.33 9.45
C VAL A 76 -4.48 -12.33 10.31
N GLU A 77 -4.37 -12.19 11.63
CA GLU A 77 -5.12 -12.92 12.65
C GLU A 77 -6.63 -12.59 12.69
N ASP A 78 -7.05 -11.46 12.11
CA ASP A 78 -8.44 -10.98 12.14
C ASP A 78 -9.25 -11.36 10.88
N PHE A 79 -8.60 -12.04 9.91
CA PHE A 79 -9.17 -12.37 8.59
C PHE A 79 -10.05 -13.64 8.57
#